data_AF-A0A2V8WL94-F1
#
_entry.id   AF-A0A2V8WL94-F1
#
_cell.length_a   1.000
_cell.length_b   1.000
_cell.length_c   1.000
_cell.angle_alpha   90.00
_cell.angle_beta   90.00
_cell.angle_gamma   90.00
#
_symmetry.space_group_name_H-M   'P 1'
#
loop_
_entity.id
_entity.type
_entity.pdbx_description
1 polymer ?
#
loop_
_entity_poly.entity_id
_entity_poly.type
_entity_poly.pdbx_seq_one_letter_code
_entity_poly.pdbx_strand_id
1 'polypeptide(L)'
;MLKRVGYEVISVVGNERAQAVLSLPQRVDLFIVGHKAPEQTRREIVVWLKAKYPKAHVLALNPPECLQLPGADYNVELNGPETWLPIVEAAVA
;
A
#
# COMPACT_ATOMS: atom_id res chain seq x y z
N MET A 1 9.71 -1.39 11.36
CA MET A 1 10.86 -1.06 10.48
C MET A 1 10.73 0.33 9.90
N LEU A 2 9.71 0.63 9.08
CA LEU A 2 9.51 1.96 8.48
C LEU A 2 9.58 3.12 9.48
N LYS A 3 8.94 3.00 10.66
CA LYS A 3 9.09 3.99 11.75
C LYS A 3 10.53 4.20 12.23
N ARG A 4 11.37 3.16 12.20
CA ARG A 4 12.79 3.23 12.63
C ARG A 4 13.66 3.95 11.61
N VAL A 5 13.25 4.00 10.34
CA VAL A 5 13.94 4.73 9.27
C VAL A 5 13.30 6.09 8.98
N GLY A 6 12.43 6.59 9.88
CA GLY A 6 11.94 7.97 9.88
C GLY A 6 10.53 8.19 9.33
N TYR A 7 9.82 7.15 8.87
CA TYR A 7 8.47 7.32 8.34
C TYR A 7 7.40 7.40 9.43
N GLU A 8 6.43 8.30 9.24
CA GLU A 8 5.15 8.21 9.93
C GLU A 8 4.33 7.06 9.34
N VAL A 9 3.90 6.12 10.19
CA VAL A 9 3.24 4.89 9.73
C VAL A 9 1.96 4.65 10.51
N ILE A 10 0.86 4.56 9.76
CA ILE A 10 -0.43 4.06 10.23
C ILE A 10 -0.59 2.64 9.68
N SER A 11 -0.78 1.66 10.57
CA SER A 11 -1.03 0.27 10.20
C SER A 11 -2.48 -0.08 10.52
N VAL A 12 -3.17 -0.61 9.52
CA VAL A 12 -4.57 -1.02 9.61
C VAL A 12 -4.74 -2.39 8.99
N VAL A 13 -5.66 -3.17 9.53
CA VAL A 13 -6.05 -4.49 8.99
C VAL A 13 -7.51 -4.39 8.56
N GLY A 14 -7.77 -4.77 7.31
CA GLY A 14 -9.11 -4.75 6.72
C GLY A 14 -9.47 -3.42 6.05
N ASN A 15 -10.22 -3.52 4.94
CA ASN A 15 -10.61 -2.39 4.11
C ASN A 15 -11.51 -1.40 4.86
N GLU A 16 -12.51 -1.89 5.58
CA GLU A 16 -13.46 -1.04 6.32
C GLU A 16 -12.75 -0.13 7.33
N ARG A 17 -11.81 -0.71 8.10
CA ARG A 17 -11.03 0.05 9.08
C ARG A 17 -10.07 1.04 8.40
N ALA A 18 -9.46 0.66 7.28
CA ALA A 18 -8.64 1.56 6.49
C ALA A 18 -9.46 2.76 6.01
N GLN A 19 -10.65 2.53 5.46
CA GLN A 19 -11.53 3.59 4.98
C GLN A 19 -12.02 4.50 6.12
N ALA A 20 -12.32 3.94 7.29
CA ALA A 20 -12.72 4.71 8.48
C ALA A 20 -11.58 5.60 8.99
N VAL A 21 -10.35 5.09 9.07
CA VAL A 21 -9.17 5.87 9.48
C VAL A 21 -8.84 6.96 8.46
N LEU A 22 -9.00 6.65 7.18
CA LEU A 22 -8.78 7.56 6.06
C LEU A 22 -10.04 8.39 5.73
N SER A 23 -11.06 8.40 6.59
CA SER A 23 -12.28 9.18 6.34
C SER A 23 -12.00 10.67 6.35
N LEU A 24 -11.19 11.12 7.32
CA LEU A 24 -10.72 12.49 7.44
C LEU A 24 -9.56 12.78 6.47
N PRO A 25 -9.52 13.98 5.87
CA PRO A 25 -8.41 14.39 5.03
C PRO A 25 -7.10 14.38 5.82
N GLN A 26 -6.11 13.68 5.29
CA GLN A 26 -4.75 13.68 5.80
C GLN A 26 -3.82 13.51 4.61
N ARG A 27 -2.61 14.07 4.68
CA ARG A 27 -1.62 13.85 3.65
C ARG A 27 -1.11 12.41 3.78
N VAL A 28 -1.16 11.67 2.69
CA VAL A 28 -0.51 10.35 2.57
C VAL A 28 0.27 10.35 1.27
N ASP A 29 1.56 10.06 1.34
CA ASP A 29 2.43 10.02 0.16
C ASP A 29 2.44 8.61 -0.47
N LEU A 30 2.31 7.56 0.34
CA LEU A 30 2.34 6.17 -0.13
C LEU A 30 1.50 5.22 0.74
N PHE A 31 0.83 4.27 0.10
CA PHE A 31 0.14 3.13 0.70
C PHE A 31 0.87 1.82 0.41
N ILE A 32 0.92 0.93 1.39
CA ILE A 32 1.39 -0.45 1.21
C ILE A 32 0.22 -1.40 1.40
N VAL A 33 -0.15 -2.15 0.36
CA VAL A 33 -1.22 -3.15 0.39
C VAL A 33 -0.61 -4.55 0.51
N GLY A 34 -0.82 -5.17 1.67
CA GLY A 34 -0.34 -6.52 1.94
C GLY A 34 -1.08 -7.63 1.16
N HIS A 35 -0.54 -8.85 1.20
CA HIS A 35 -1.00 -10.02 0.44
C HIS A 35 -2.09 -10.86 1.14
N LYS A 36 -2.38 -10.63 2.42
CA LYS A 36 -3.15 -11.57 3.27
C LYS A 36 -4.63 -11.73 2.93
N ALA A 37 -5.18 -10.88 2.06
CA ALA A 37 -6.58 -10.95 1.64
C ALA A 37 -6.68 -11.45 0.18
N PRO A 38 -7.85 -12.00 -0.25
CA PRO A 38 -8.07 -12.35 -1.65
C PRO A 38 -7.79 -11.18 -2.60
N GLU A 39 -7.34 -11.48 -3.82
CA GLU A 39 -7.01 -10.46 -4.83
C GLU A 39 -8.15 -9.45 -5.03
N GLN A 40 -9.39 -9.95 -5.12
CA GLN A 40 -10.56 -9.08 -5.27
C GLN A 40 -10.67 -8.04 -4.15
N THR A 41 -10.57 -8.45 -2.89
CA THR A 41 -10.62 -7.55 -1.72
C THR A 41 -9.45 -6.55 -1.74
N ARG A 42 -8.26 -6.99 -2.15
CA ARG A 42 -7.10 -6.11 -2.28
C ARG A 42 -7.31 -5.09 -3.40
N ARG A 43 -7.88 -5.49 -4.53
CA ARG A 43 -8.17 -4.61 -5.66
C ARG A 43 -9.21 -3.55 -5.30
N GLU A 44 -10.23 -3.91 -4.54
CA GLU A 44 -11.26 -2.97 -4.06
C GLU A 44 -10.64 -1.82 -3.27
N ILE A 45 -9.71 -2.10 -2.35
CA ILE A 45 -9.06 -1.02 -1.59
C ILE A 45 -8.10 -0.21 -2.46
N VAL A 46 -7.40 -0.82 -3.42
CA VAL A 46 -6.55 -0.08 -4.37
C VAL A 46 -7.38 0.92 -5.18
N VAL A 47 -8.50 0.48 -5.76
CA VAL A 47 -9.41 1.36 -6.52
C VAL A 47 -9.90 2.52 -5.65
N TRP A 48 -10.31 2.22 -4.42
CA TRP A 48 -10.77 3.25 -3.48
C TRP A 48 -9.66 4.24 -3.11
N LEU A 49 -8.44 3.75 -2.85
CA LEU A 49 -7.28 4.58 -2.51
C LEU A 49 -6.90 5.50 -3.67
N LYS A 50 -6.87 5.01 -4.91
CA LYS A 50 -6.55 5.83 -6.09
C LYS A 50 -7.62 6.89 -6.36
N ALA A 51 -8.89 6.59 -6.06
CA ALA A 51 -9.96 7.58 -6.17
C ALA A 51 -9.83 8.69 -5.10
N LYS A 52 -9.52 8.32 -3.85
CA LYS A 52 -9.44 9.29 -2.74
C LYS A 52 -8.11 10.06 -2.68
N TYR A 53 -7.02 9.40 -3.04
CA TYR A 53 -5.65 9.91 -2.97
C TYR A 53 -4.95 9.75 -4.33
N PRO A 54 -5.38 10.50 -5.36
CA PRO A 54 -4.87 10.30 -6.73
C PRO A 54 -3.36 10.58 -6.87
N LYS A 55 -2.77 11.34 -5.95
CA LYS A 55 -1.35 11.66 -5.90
C LYS A 55 -0.50 10.69 -5.07
N ALA A 56 -1.14 9.88 -4.23
CA ALA A 56 -0.42 8.91 -3.41
C ALA A 56 -0.08 7.68 -4.23
N HIS A 57 1.12 7.15 -4.02
CA HIS A 57 1.54 5.90 -4.64
C HIS A 57 0.96 4.69 -3.88
N VAL A 58 0.67 3.63 -4.61
CA VAL A 58 0.22 2.35 -4.05
C VAL A 58 1.22 1.26 -4.39
N LEU A 59 1.90 0.74 -3.37
CA LEU A 59 2.79 -0.41 -3.45
C LEU A 59 2.04 -1.66 -2.99
N ALA A 60 1.89 -2.64 -3.87
CA ALA A 60 1.30 -3.93 -3.56
C ALA A 60 2.40 -4.96 -3.26
N LEU A 61 2.33 -5.56 -2.08
CA LEU A 61 3.13 -6.73 -1.72
C LEU A 61 2.34 -7.99 -2.10
N ASN A 62 2.89 -8.75 -3.03
CA ASN A 62 2.19 -9.77 -3.80
C ASN A 62 2.70 -11.17 -3.45
N PRO A 63 1.82 -12.16 -3.23
CA PRO A 63 2.27 -13.52 -3.05
C PRO A 63 2.74 -14.11 -4.40
N PRO A 64 3.57 -15.17 -4.42
CA PRO A 64 4.11 -15.74 -5.66
C PRO A 64 3.04 -16.14 -6.68
N GLU A 65 1.86 -16.53 -6.21
CA GLU A 65 0.72 -16.96 -7.03
C GLU A 65 0.00 -15.79 -7.73
N CYS A 66 0.26 -14.54 -7.32
CA CYS A 66 -0.39 -13.34 -7.86
C CYS A 66 0.62 -12.18 -7.88
N LEU A 67 1.46 -12.13 -8.92
CA LEU A 67 2.55 -11.15 -9.04
C LEU A 67 2.09 -9.71 -9.32
N GLN A 68 0.83 -9.51 -9.72
CA GLN A 68 0.29 -8.21 -10.11
C GLN A 68 -1.06 -7.96 -9.44
N LEU A 69 -1.19 -6.81 -8.80
CA LEU A 69 -2.44 -6.27 -8.29
C LEU A 69 -2.84 -5.07 -9.17
N PRO A 70 -3.91 -5.21 -9.99
CA PRO A 70 -4.33 -4.15 -10.89
C PRO A 70 -4.60 -2.82 -10.16
N GLY A 71 -4.08 -1.72 -10.72
CA GLY A 71 -4.26 -0.36 -10.21
C GLY A 71 -3.21 0.09 -9.18
N ALA A 72 -2.36 -0.82 -8.68
CA ALA A 72 -1.20 -0.44 -7.89
C ALA A 72 -0.12 0.19 -8.79
N ASP A 73 0.59 1.20 -8.27
CA ASP A 73 1.68 1.87 -9.00
C ASP A 73 2.95 1.00 -9.01
N TYR A 74 3.15 0.21 -7.94
CA TYR A 74 4.26 -0.72 -7.81
C TYR A 74 3.77 -2.09 -7.36
N ASN A 75 4.28 -3.14 -7.98
CA ASN A 75 3.97 -4.53 -7.66
C ASN A 75 5.26 -5.27 -7.36
N VAL A 76 5.36 -5.82 -6.15
CA VAL A 76 6.58 -6.50 -5.68
C VAL A 76 6.19 -7.81 -5.03
N GLU A 77 6.88 -8.88 -5.40
CA GLU A 77 6.73 -10.17 -4.72
C GLU A 77 7.11 -10.02 -3.25
N LEU A 78 6.31 -10.61 -2.36
CA LEU A 78 6.48 -10.58 -0.93
C LEU A 78 7.81 -11.23 -0.55
N ASN A 79 8.81 -10.39 -0.39
CA ASN A 79 10.15 -10.73 0.03
C ASN A 79 10.57 -9.81 1.20
N GLY A 80 11.83 -9.90 1.62
CA GLY A 80 12.36 -9.03 2.67
C GLY A 80 12.34 -7.55 2.29
N PRO A 81 12.46 -6.65 3.27
CA PRO A 81 12.40 -5.20 3.07
C PRO A 81 13.39 -4.64 2.06
N GLU A 82 14.50 -5.32 1.82
CA GLU A 82 15.49 -4.99 0.81
C GLU A 82 14.92 -4.88 -0.62
N THR A 83 13.81 -5.56 -0.92
CA THR A 83 13.21 -5.52 -2.26
C THR A 83 12.24 -4.37 -2.46
N TRP A 84 11.57 -3.91 -1.40
CA TRP A 84 10.48 -2.94 -1.52
C TRP A 84 10.76 -1.60 -0.83
N LEU A 85 11.70 -1.54 0.12
CA LEU A 85 12.07 -0.29 0.79
C LEU A 85 12.68 0.75 -0.17
N PRO A 86 13.56 0.39 -1.14
CA PRO A 86 14.06 1.36 -2.11
C PRO A 86 12.96 2.00 -2.97
N ILE A 87 11.86 1.28 -3.21
CA ILE A 87 10.70 1.80 -3.94
C ILE A 87 9.95 2.82 -3.09
N VAL A 88 9.79 2.55 -1.79
CA VAL A 88 9.20 3.52 -0.86
C VAL A 88 10.03 4.79 -0.83
N GLU A 89 11.35 4.68 -0.72
CA GLU A 89 12.27 5.83 -0.73
C GLU A 89 12.15 6.65 -2.01
N ALA A 90 12.14 5.99 -3.18
CA ALA A 90 12.01 6.67 -4.47
C ALA A 90 10.63 7.32 -4.68
N ALA A 91 9.56 6.72 -4.15
CA ALA A 91 8.19 7.20 -4.34
C ALA A 91 7.81 8.37 -3.43
N VAL A 92 8.58 8.63 -2.37
CA VAL A 92 8.31 9.69 -1.38
C VAL A 92 9.39 10.78 -1.35
N ALA A 93 10.39 10.70 -2.23
CA ALA A 93 11.41 11.71 -2.46
C ALA A 93 10.87 12.90 -3.27
#